data_AF-A0A935HSD5-F1
#
_entry.id   AF-A0A935HSD5-F1
#
_cell.length_a   1.000
_cell.length_b   1.000
_cell.length_c   1.000
_cell.angle_alpha   90.00
_cell.angle_beta   90.00
_cell.angle_gamma   90.00
#
_symmetry.space_group_name_H-M   'P 1'
#
loop_
_entity.id
_entity.type
_entity.pdbx_description
1 polymer ?
#
loop_
_entity_poly.entity_id
_entity_poly.type
_entity_poly.pdbx_seq_one_letter_code
_entity_poly.pdbx_strand_id
1 'polypeptide(L)'
;MRTLDTEHRITPTIALLLAAVSGVPLVAIQRATIVPSATHWLRLPWYRRARGGAMVLGERIHVSTAALTDERDPSRLLFLLAHEVGHLPHAARFGKDRIGRLHFFLWAAGHYARSSLRYGAEGYRLSRIEQEADHGRWVLRELLRRTGTSPETLPTDPMMMSAWIEDHAHELAELHSAYPKRITAERST
;
A
#
# COMPACT_ATOMS: atom_id res chain seq x y z
N MET A 1 -0.61 -14.57 -11.83
CA MET A 1 -1.80 -13.78 -11.41
C MET A 1 -1.72 -12.37 -11.98
N ARG A 2 -2.79 -11.83 -12.57
CA ARG A 2 -2.80 -10.48 -13.15
C ARG A 2 -3.22 -9.45 -12.10
N THR A 3 -2.31 -8.52 -11.76
CA THR A 3 -2.55 -7.54 -10.69
C THR A 3 -3.50 -6.42 -11.11
N LEU A 4 -3.40 -5.98 -12.37
CA LEU A 4 -4.14 -4.85 -12.92
C LEU A 4 -4.95 -5.27 -14.16
N ASP A 5 -6.15 -4.72 -14.35
CA ASP A 5 -6.95 -4.94 -15.55
C ASP A 5 -6.43 -4.15 -16.77
N THR A 6 -7.20 -4.07 -17.86
CA THR A 6 -6.83 -3.33 -19.08
C THR A 6 -6.94 -1.81 -18.92
N GLU A 7 -7.62 -1.32 -17.88
CA GLU A 7 -7.80 0.09 -17.58
C GLU A 7 -6.84 0.58 -16.48
N HIS A 8 -5.84 -0.22 -16.12
CA HIS A 8 -4.94 0.03 -14.98
C HIS A 8 -5.67 0.18 -13.64
N ARG A 9 -6.77 -0.54 -13.44
CA ARG A 9 -7.41 -0.69 -12.13
C ARG A 9 -6.94 -1.99 -11.48
N ILE A 10 -7.03 -2.04 -10.16
CA ILE A 10 -6.76 -3.27 -9.40
C ILE A 10 -7.84 -4.29 -9.77
N THR A 11 -7.45 -5.50 -10.18
CA THR A 11 -8.42 -6.55 -10.53
C THR A 11 -9.29 -6.93 -9.32
N PRO A 12 -10.54 -7.39 -9.50
CA PRO A 12 -11.42 -7.73 -8.38
C PRO A 12 -10.82 -8.73 -7.39
N THR A 13 -10.15 -9.77 -7.90
CA THR A 13 -9.43 -10.78 -7.11
C THR A 13 -8.38 -10.16 -6.20
N ILE A 14 -7.57 -9.25 -6.74
CA ILE A 14 -6.51 -8.59 -5.97
C ILE A 14 -7.10 -7.57 -5.01
N ALA A 15 -8.18 -6.90 -5.38
CA ALA A 15 -8.86 -5.96 -4.49
C ALA A 15 -9.37 -6.66 -3.23
N LEU A 16 -9.88 -7.89 -3.34
CA LEU A 16 -10.27 -8.72 -2.19
C LEU A 16 -9.08 -9.04 -1.28
N LEU A 17 -7.98 -9.54 -1.85
CA LEU A 17 -6.76 -9.83 -1.10
C LEU A 17 -6.22 -8.59 -0.39
N LEU A 18 -6.11 -7.47 -1.12
CA LEU A 18 -5.63 -6.20 -0.59
C LEU A 18 -6.55 -5.67 0.53
N ALA A 19 -7.87 -5.81 0.40
CA ALA A 19 -8.82 -5.43 1.45
C ALA A 19 -8.59 -6.28 2.72
N ALA A 20 -8.43 -7.60 2.55
CA ALA A 20 -8.21 -8.52 3.67
C ALA A 20 -6.89 -8.24 4.42
N VAL A 21 -5.78 -8.04 3.71
CA VAL A 21 -4.46 -7.84 4.34
C VAL A 21 -4.27 -6.43 4.90
N SER A 22 -4.92 -5.41 4.35
CA SER A 22 -4.75 -4.01 4.79
C SER A 22 -5.83 -3.53 5.76
N GLY A 23 -6.98 -4.20 5.82
CA GLY A 23 -8.17 -3.72 6.52
C GLY A 23 -8.83 -2.51 5.87
N VAL A 24 -8.39 -2.10 4.68
CA VAL A 24 -8.98 -0.98 3.93
C VAL A 24 -10.28 -1.45 3.27
N PRO A 25 -11.37 -0.67 3.33
CA PRO A 25 -12.64 -1.05 2.71
C PRO A 25 -12.48 -1.36 1.22
N LEU A 26 -13.03 -2.50 0.78
CA LEU A 26 -12.96 -2.97 -0.61
C LEU A 26 -13.37 -1.90 -1.62
N VAL A 27 -14.43 -1.15 -1.32
CA VAL A 27 -14.93 -0.06 -2.17
C VAL A 27 -13.90 1.06 -2.41
N ALA A 28 -13.03 1.34 -1.44
CA ALA A 28 -11.97 2.34 -1.60
C ALA A 28 -10.89 1.83 -2.55
N ILE A 29 -10.52 0.55 -2.44
CA ILE A 29 -9.54 -0.11 -3.32
C ILE A 29 -10.07 -0.21 -4.75
N GLN A 30 -11.34 -0.60 -4.93
CA GLN A 30 -11.98 -0.71 -6.26
C GLN A 30 -12.12 0.65 -6.98
N ARG A 31 -12.25 1.74 -6.23
CA ARG A 31 -12.27 3.10 -6.78
C ARG A 31 -10.87 3.61 -7.13
N ALA A 32 -9.82 3.04 -6.54
CA ALA A 32 -8.46 3.46 -6.79
C ALA A 32 -8.06 3.16 -8.25
N THR A 33 -7.42 4.13 -8.89
CA THR A 33 -6.86 3.98 -10.24
C THR A 33 -5.34 3.99 -10.17
N ILE A 34 -4.69 3.06 -10.85
CA ILE A 34 -3.23 3.05 -10.97
C ILE A 34 -2.82 3.95 -12.12
N VAL A 35 -1.91 4.88 -11.86
CA VAL A 35 -1.45 5.86 -12.84
C VAL A 35 0.07 5.81 -12.91
N PRO A 36 0.70 5.83 -14.10
CA PRO A 36 2.15 5.94 -14.19
C PRO A 36 2.64 7.24 -13.54
N SER A 37 3.66 7.17 -12.67
CA SER A 37 4.20 8.33 -11.95
C SER A 37 4.77 9.41 -12.88
N ALA A 38 5.16 9.04 -14.12
CA ALA A 38 5.62 9.98 -15.15
C ALA A 38 4.58 11.05 -15.54
N THR A 39 3.29 10.77 -15.30
CA THR A 39 2.19 11.72 -15.55
C THR A 39 2.05 12.78 -14.47
N HIS A 40 2.76 12.64 -13.35
CA HIS A 40 2.64 13.54 -12.22
C HIS A 40 3.73 14.62 -12.24
N TRP A 41 3.30 15.89 -12.17
CA TRP A 41 4.17 17.06 -12.29
C TRP A 41 5.00 17.33 -11.02
N LEU A 42 4.61 16.80 -9.87
CA LEU A 42 5.35 16.99 -8.62
C LEU A 42 6.63 16.13 -8.63
N ARG A 43 7.70 16.70 -9.20
CA ARG A 43 9.07 16.23 -9.02
C ARG A 43 9.57 16.66 -7.64
N LEU A 44 9.25 15.87 -6.63
CA LEU A 44 9.66 16.17 -5.26
C LEU A 44 11.15 15.84 -5.10
N PRO A 45 11.98 16.77 -4.59
CA PRO A 45 13.43 16.57 -4.50
C PRO A 45 13.84 15.45 -3.54
N TRP A 46 12.97 15.08 -2.59
CA TRP A 46 13.18 13.94 -1.69
C TRP A 46 12.77 12.59 -2.28
N TYR A 47 11.99 12.59 -3.37
CA TYR A 47 11.85 11.40 -4.22
C TYR A 47 13.14 11.27 -5.02
N ARG A 48 14.18 10.72 -4.38
CA ARG A 48 15.25 10.05 -5.14
C ARG A 48 14.54 9.14 -6.14
N ARG A 49 15.00 9.11 -7.40
CA ARG A 49 14.55 8.18 -8.46
C ARG A 49 14.84 6.72 -8.05
N ALA A 50 14.35 6.29 -6.90
CA ALA A 50 14.44 4.95 -6.41
C ALA A 50 13.58 4.09 -7.33
N ARG A 51 14.22 3.06 -7.88
CA ARG A 51 13.64 2.07 -8.77
C ARG A 51 12.42 1.45 -8.06
N GLY A 52 11.21 1.79 -8.45
CA GLY A 52 10.01 1.02 -8.06
C GLY A 52 9.07 1.62 -7.00
N GLY A 53 9.10 2.93 -6.72
CA GLY A 53 8.18 3.55 -5.74
C GLY A 53 6.76 3.78 -6.26
N ALA A 54 5.83 4.02 -5.33
CA ALA A 54 4.48 4.51 -5.62
C ALA A 54 4.07 5.58 -4.60
N MET A 55 3.00 6.33 -4.89
CA MET A 55 2.41 7.29 -3.96
C MET A 55 0.90 7.41 -4.19
N VAL A 56 0.13 7.64 -3.13
CA VAL A 56 -1.31 7.87 -3.23
C VAL A 56 -1.65 9.36 -3.24
N LEU A 57 -2.57 9.79 -4.10
CA LEU A 57 -3.14 11.14 -4.14
C LEU A 57 -4.64 11.07 -4.44
N GLY A 58 -5.46 11.22 -3.41
CA GLY A 58 -6.91 10.96 -3.51
C GLY A 58 -7.17 9.49 -3.83
N GLU A 59 -7.90 9.21 -4.91
CA GLU A 59 -8.18 7.84 -5.40
C GLU A 59 -7.20 7.38 -6.49
N ARG A 60 -6.01 8.00 -6.58
CA ARG A 60 -5.00 7.63 -7.57
C ARG A 60 -3.75 7.12 -6.88
N ILE A 61 -3.26 5.96 -7.32
CA ILE A 61 -1.99 5.40 -6.89
C ILE A 61 -1.01 5.61 -8.05
N HIS A 62 -0.10 6.55 -7.88
CA HIS A 62 0.92 6.89 -8.85
C HIS A 62 2.09 5.91 -8.70
N VAL A 63 2.18 4.92 -9.58
CA VAL A 63 3.20 3.86 -9.54
C VAL A 63 4.28 4.14 -10.57
N SER A 64 5.54 3.95 -10.20
CA SER A 64 6.64 4.09 -11.17
C SER A 64 6.50 3.12 -12.35
N THR A 65 6.81 3.60 -13.56
CA THR A 65 6.76 2.76 -14.78
C THR A 65 7.57 1.47 -14.62
N ALA A 66 8.75 1.56 -13.98
CA ALA A 66 9.60 0.41 -13.71
C ALA A 66 8.90 -0.69 -12.89
N ALA A 67 8.04 -0.35 -11.93
CA ALA A 67 7.26 -1.33 -11.17
C ALA A 67 6.05 -1.86 -11.94
N LEU A 68 5.47 -1.05 -12.84
CA LEU A 68 4.36 -1.48 -13.69
C LEU A 68 4.78 -2.46 -14.78
N THR A 69 6.03 -2.37 -15.25
CA THR A 69 6.57 -3.18 -16.34
C THR A 69 7.58 -4.24 -15.85
N ASP A 70 7.65 -4.51 -14.54
CA ASP A 70 8.59 -5.50 -13.98
C ASP A 70 8.05 -6.92 -14.19
N GLU A 71 8.26 -7.49 -15.37
CA GLU A 71 7.81 -8.86 -15.69
C GLU A 71 8.63 -9.94 -14.96
N ARG A 72 9.78 -9.58 -14.39
CA ARG A 72 10.66 -10.52 -13.68
C ARG A 72 10.14 -10.91 -12.31
N ASP A 73 9.39 -10.03 -11.67
CA ASP A 73 8.87 -10.23 -10.32
C ASP A 73 7.50 -9.55 -10.16
N PRO A 74 6.41 -10.21 -10.59
CA PRO A 74 5.06 -9.67 -10.45
C PRO A 74 4.64 -9.51 -8.97
N SER A 75 5.29 -10.22 -8.04
CA SER A 75 5.01 -10.10 -6.60
C SER A 75 5.40 -8.72 -6.08
N ARG A 76 6.40 -8.09 -6.69
CA ARG A 76 6.86 -6.74 -6.31
C ARG A 76 5.75 -5.72 -6.41
N LEU A 77 4.96 -5.75 -7.49
CA LEU A 77 3.83 -4.84 -7.65
C LEU A 77 2.74 -5.14 -6.62
N LEU A 78 2.47 -6.42 -6.34
CA LEU A 78 1.50 -6.81 -5.31
C LEU A 78 1.89 -6.27 -3.92
N PHE A 79 3.13 -6.47 -3.49
CA PHE A 79 3.62 -5.95 -2.21
C PHE A 79 3.67 -4.43 -2.15
N LEU A 80 3.97 -3.78 -3.28
CA LEU A 80 3.89 -2.32 -3.38
C LEU A 80 2.44 -1.85 -3.18
N LEU A 81 1.48 -2.46 -3.88
CA LEU A 81 0.07 -2.11 -3.71
C LEU A 81 -0.45 -2.41 -2.30
N ALA A 82 -0.04 -3.52 -1.69
CA ALA A 82 -0.38 -3.85 -0.30
C ALA A 82 0.07 -2.77 0.70
N HIS A 83 1.15 -2.05 0.39
CA HIS A 83 1.55 -0.85 1.13
C HIS A 83 0.70 0.37 0.74
N GLU A 84 0.64 0.69 -0.56
CA GLU A 84 -0.01 1.92 -1.03
C GLU A 84 -1.50 2.01 -0.69
N VAL A 85 -2.23 0.89 -0.72
CA VAL A 85 -3.67 0.92 -0.38
C VAL A 85 -3.90 1.38 1.06
N GLY A 86 -2.95 1.15 1.97
CA GLY A 86 -2.98 1.64 3.35
C GLY A 86 -3.03 3.16 3.45
N HIS A 87 -2.59 3.90 2.41
CA HIS A 87 -2.70 5.36 2.34
C HIS A 87 -4.08 5.86 1.90
N LEU A 88 -4.94 5.02 1.30
CA LEU A 88 -6.24 5.44 0.78
C LEU A 88 -7.18 6.04 1.85
N PRO A 89 -7.30 5.47 3.07
CA PRO A 89 -8.12 6.08 4.12
C PRO A 89 -7.62 7.46 4.54
N HIS A 90 -6.31 7.71 4.51
CA HIS A 90 -5.75 9.03 4.79
C HIS A 90 -6.08 10.02 3.69
N ALA A 91 -5.91 9.64 2.42
CA ALA A 91 -6.22 10.47 1.27
C ALA A 91 -7.72 10.82 1.19
N ALA A 92 -8.61 9.88 1.51
CA ALA A 92 -10.05 10.07 1.47
C ALA A 92 -10.55 11.20 2.41
N ARG A 93 -9.86 11.43 3.54
CA ARG A 93 -10.22 12.48 4.52
C ARG A 93 -10.11 13.90 3.97
N PHE A 94 -9.31 14.11 2.93
CA PHE A 94 -9.09 15.43 2.34
C PHE A 94 -9.95 15.70 1.11
N GLY A 95 -10.67 14.70 0.59
CA GLY A 95 -11.52 14.83 -0.59
C GLY A 95 -10.80 14.53 -1.91
N LYS A 96 -11.58 14.53 -3.01
CA LYS A 96 -11.12 14.06 -4.33
C LYS A 96 -10.68 15.17 -5.28
N ASP A 97 -11.03 16.42 -4.97
CA ASP A 97 -10.73 17.58 -5.80
C ASP A 97 -9.24 18.00 -5.71
N ARG A 98 -8.85 19.00 -6.49
CA ARG A 98 -7.45 19.47 -6.53
C ARG A 98 -6.99 20.06 -5.20
N ILE A 99 -7.87 20.71 -4.46
CA ILE A 99 -7.56 21.37 -3.18
C ILE A 99 -7.34 20.30 -2.11
N GLY A 100 -8.23 19.31 -2.05
CA GLY A 100 -8.11 18.16 -1.17
C GLY A 100 -6.82 17.39 -1.36
N ARG A 101 -6.44 17.14 -2.63
CA ARG A 101 -5.14 16.51 -2.94
C ARG A 101 -3.95 17.33 -2.48
N LEU A 102 -4.01 18.66 -2.64
CA LEU A 102 -2.96 19.55 -2.15
C LEU A 102 -2.87 19.53 -0.62
N HIS A 103 -4.01 19.56 0.08
CA HIS A 103 -4.05 19.47 1.55
C HIS A 103 -3.50 18.14 2.06
N PHE A 104 -3.88 17.02 1.43
CA PHE A 104 -3.33 15.71 1.75
C PHE A 104 -1.80 15.69 1.54
N PHE A 105 -1.33 16.22 0.41
CA PHE A 105 0.08 16.29 0.09
C PHE A 105 0.87 17.10 1.13
N LEU A 106 0.40 18.29 1.49
CA LEU A 106 1.03 19.13 2.51
C LEU A 106 1.01 18.48 3.89
N TRP A 107 -0.10 17.81 4.24
CA TRP A 107 -0.21 17.06 5.49
C TRP A 107 0.80 15.91 5.56
N ALA A 108 0.91 15.10 4.50
CA ALA A 108 1.89 14.02 4.42
C ALA A 108 3.33 14.56 4.47
N ALA A 109 3.63 15.62 3.72
CA ALA A 109 4.92 16.30 3.75
C ALA A 109 5.27 16.81 5.16
N GLY A 110 4.30 17.34 5.89
CA GLY A 110 4.46 17.76 7.29
C GLY A 110 4.83 16.62 8.22
N HIS A 111 4.20 15.45 8.08
CA HIS A 111 4.57 14.24 8.84
C HIS A 111 5.99 13.79 8.55
N TYR A 112 6.37 13.75 7.27
CA TYR A 112 7.73 13.38 6.88
C TYR A 112 8.77 14.37 7.38
N ALA A 113 8.54 15.67 7.23
CA ALA A 113 9.45 16.70 7.73
C ALA A 113 9.65 16.59 9.24
N ARG A 114 8.57 16.46 10.01
CA ARG A 114 8.63 16.26 11.47
C ARG A 114 9.40 15.00 11.85
N SER A 115 9.18 13.91 11.13
CA SER A 115 9.86 12.64 11.38
C SER A 115 11.35 12.71 11.03
N SER A 116 11.71 13.33 9.89
CA SER A 116 13.10 13.55 9.48
C SER A 116 13.87 14.45 10.43
N LEU A 117 13.22 15.47 11.02
CA LEU A 117 13.83 16.28 12.07
C LEU A 117 14.15 15.47 13.34
N ARG A 118 13.34 14.44 13.65
CA ARG A 118 13.52 13.61 14.84
C ARG A 118 14.49 12.44 14.64
N TYR A 119 14.47 11.81 13.46
CA TYR A 119 15.15 10.54 13.21
C TYR A 119 16.17 10.62 12.05
N GLY A 120 16.42 11.81 11.51
CA GLY A 120 17.34 12.02 10.40
C GLY A 120 16.93 11.23 9.15
N ALA A 121 17.87 10.48 8.58
CA ALA A 121 17.69 9.75 7.33
C ALA A 121 16.61 8.65 7.39
N GLU A 122 16.33 8.10 8.57
CA GLU A 122 15.29 7.06 8.76
C GLU A 122 13.90 7.64 9.05
N GLY A 123 13.76 8.98 9.09
CA GLY A 123 12.51 9.66 9.40
C GLY A 123 11.35 9.25 8.50
N TYR A 124 11.60 8.97 7.22
CA TYR A 124 10.56 8.46 6.32
C TYR A 124 9.94 7.16 6.86
N ARG A 125 10.76 6.12 7.09
CA ARG A 125 10.31 4.80 7.54
C ARG A 125 9.69 4.81 8.94
N LEU A 126 10.14 5.72 9.79
CA LEU A 126 9.66 5.85 11.15
C LEU A 126 8.44 6.75 11.29
N SER A 127 7.97 7.38 10.20
CA SER A 127 6.74 8.16 10.26
C SER A 127 5.53 7.25 10.50
N ARG A 128 4.57 7.73 11.29
CA ARG A 128 3.37 6.97 11.66
C ARG A 128 2.57 6.54 10.44
N ILE A 129 2.45 7.41 9.44
CA ILE A 129 1.71 7.14 8.21
C ILE A 129 2.35 5.98 7.41
N GLU A 130 3.69 5.92 7.34
CA GLU A 130 4.38 4.84 6.63
C GLU A 130 4.25 3.51 7.35
N GLN A 131 4.18 3.50 8.68
CA GLN A 131 3.93 2.28 9.45
C GLN A 131 2.49 1.80 9.30
N GLU A 132 1.52 2.71 9.34
CA GLU A 132 0.12 2.38 9.08
C GLU A 132 -0.05 1.81 7.66
N ALA A 133 0.65 2.36 6.66
CA ALA A 133 0.66 1.81 5.30
C ALA A 133 1.45 0.49 5.15
N ASP A 134 2.58 0.34 5.85
CA ASP A 134 3.38 -0.90 5.82
C ASP A 134 2.66 -2.10 6.45
N HIS A 135 1.62 -1.86 7.25
CA HIS A 135 0.82 -2.91 7.87
C HIS A 135 0.33 -3.96 6.86
N GLY A 136 -0.33 -3.53 5.77
CA GLY A 136 -0.87 -4.45 4.78
C GLY A 136 0.22 -5.27 4.04
N ARG A 137 1.36 -4.63 3.76
CA ARG A 137 2.52 -5.30 3.15
C ARG A 137 3.14 -6.34 4.09
N TRP A 138 3.21 -6.04 5.38
CA TRP A 138 3.72 -6.97 6.38
C TRP A 138 2.77 -8.16 6.57
N VAL A 139 1.46 -7.92 6.72
CA VAL A 139 0.44 -8.97 6.87
C VAL A 139 0.47 -9.90 5.66
N LEU A 140 0.50 -9.35 4.44
CA LEU A 140 0.58 -10.16 3.23
C LEU A 140 1.83 -11.06 3.22
N ARG A 141 3.00 -10.51 3.58
CA ARG A 141 4.26 -11.28 3.58
C ARG A 141 4.20 -12.42 4.57
N GLU A 142 3.73 -12.16 5.78
CA GLU A 142 3.66 -13.16 6.83
C GLU A 142 2.57 -14.20 6.56
N LEU A 143 1.44 -13.80 5.98
CA LEU A 143 0.39 -14.73 5.56
C LEU A 143 0.94 -15.73 4.55
N LEU A 144 1.53 -15.24 3.45
CA LEU A 144 2.13 -16.09 2.42
C LEU A 144 3.21 -17.02 2.98
N ARG A 145 4.04 -16.53 3.91
CA ARG A 145 5.05 -17.35 4.59
C ARG A 145 4.42 -18.44 5.46
N ARG A 146 3.37 -18.13 6.23
CA ARG A 146 2.70 -19.08 7.14
C ARG A 146 1.93 -20.16 6.38
N THR A 147 1.29 -19.80 5.27
CA THR A 147 0.50 -20.73 4.46
C THR A 147 1.33 -21.49 3.43
N GLY A 148 2.62 -21.17 3.30
CA GLY A 148 3.49 -21.71 2.23
C GLY A 148 3.01 -21.34 0.82
N THR A 149 2.15 -20.33 0.70
CA THR A 149 1.59 -19.87 -0.58
C THR A 149 2.55 -18.89 -1.23
N SER A 150 2.86 -19.09 -2.51
CA SER A 150 3.62 -18.09 -3.27
C SER A 150 2.65 -17.11 -3.96
N PRO A 151 3.06 -15.86 -4.23
CA PRO A 151 2.23 -14.90 -4.95
C PRO A 151 1.68 -15.42 -6.30
N GLU A 152 2.40 -16.32 -6.96
CA GLU A 152 2.04 -16.91 -8.24
C GLU A 152 0.95 -17.97 -8.14
N THR A 153 0.84 -18.64 -6.98
CA THR A 153 -0.15 -19.69 -6.72
C THR A 153 -1.42 -19.19 -6.06
N LEU A 154 -1.50 -17.90 -5.75
CA LEU A 154 -2.72 -17.27 -5.25
C LEU A 154 -3.89 -17.45 -6.23
N PRO A 155 -5.12 -17.63 -5.73
CA PRO A 155 -6.29 -17.75 -6.58
C PRO A 155 -6.42 -16.58 -7.55
N THR A 156 -6.78 -16.86 -8.80
CA THR A 156 -6.97 -15.82 -9.83
C THR A 156 -8.43 -15.41 -10.00
N ASP A 157 -9.36 -16.23 -9.52
CA ASP A 157 -10.80 -15.99 -9.56
C ASP A 157 -11.30 -15.34 -8.25
N PRO A 158 -12.21 -14.34 -8.30
CA PRO A 158 -12.71 -13.68 -7.09
C PRO A 158 -13.41 -14.61 -6.09
N MET A 159 -14.17 -15.61 -6.56
CA MET A 159 -14.85 -16.55 -5.66
C MET A 159 -13.83 -17.44 -4.95
N MET A 160 -12.85 -17.97 -5.69
CA MET A 160 -11.76 -18.76 -5.10
C MET A 160 -10.90 -17.94 -4.14
N MET A 161 -10.63 -16.66 -4.45
CA MET A 161 -9.92 -15.77 -3.53
C MET A 161 -10.72 -15.49 -2.27
N SER A 162 -12.03 -15.28 -2.39
CA SER A 162 -12.90 -15.12 -1.22
C SER A 162 -12.86 -16.35 -0.32
N ALA A 163 -13.00 -17.55 -0.89
CA ALA A 163 -12.90 -18.80 -0.14
C ALA A 163 -11.52 -18.95 0.52
N TRP A 164 -10.44 -18.66 -0.21
CA TRP A 164 -9.09 -18.70 0.35
C TRP A 164 -8.90 -17.69 1.49
N ILE A 165 -9.47 -16.49 1.41
CA ILE A 165 -9.44 -15.51 2.50
C ILE A 165 -10.22 -16.02 3.71
N GLU A 166 -11.37 -16.64 3.49
CA GLU A 166 -12.20 -17.24 4.55
C GLU A 166 -11.48 -18.39 5.26
N ASP A 167 -10.84 -19.28 4.49
CA ASP A 167 -10.04 -20.40 5.01
C ASP A 167 -8.87 -19.94 5.89
N HIS A 168 -8.36 -18.72 5.67
CA HIS A 168 -7.22 -18.14 6.40
C HIS A 168 -7.61 -16.93 7.28
N ALA A 169 -8.90 -16.79 7.60
CA ALA A 169 -9.40 -15.65 8.37
C ALA A 169 -8.79 -15.56 9.77
N HIS A 170 -8.50 -16.72 10.39
CA HIS A 170 -7.87 -16.79 11.71
C HIS A 170 -6.43 -16.25 11.68
N GLU A 171 -5.60 -16.73 10.74
CA GLU A 171 -4.24 -16.26 10.54
C GLU A 171 -4.19 -14.76 10.23
N LEU A 172 -5.11 -14.29 9.37
CA LEU A 172 -5.25 -12.86 9.09
C LEU A 172 -5.51 -12.06 10.38
N ALA A 173 -6.47 -12.48 11.21
CA ALA A 173 -6.81 -11.79 12.45
C ALA A 173 -5.63 -11.78 13.45
N GLU A 174 -4.91 -12.90 13.57
CA GLU A 174 -3.69 -12.98 14.38
C GLU A 174 -2.61 -12.02 13.87
N LEU A 175 -2.36 -12.01 12.57
CA LEU A 175 -1.33 -11.16 11.96
C LEU A 175 -1.66 -9.67 12.13
N HIS A 176 -2.90 -9.27 11.89
CA HIS A 176 -3.35 -7.90 12.14
C HIS A 176 -3.12 -7.47 13.60
N SER A 177 -3.35 -8.40 14.54
CA SER A 177 -3.13 -8.15 15.97
C SER A 177 -1.63 -8.13 16.35
N ALA A 178 -0.80 -8.91 15.65
CA ALA A 178 0.62 -9.07 15.92
C ALA A 178 1.52 -8.02 15.24
N TYR A 179 0.96 -7.14 14.39
CA TYR A 179 1.75 -6.16 13.66
C TYR A 179 2.60 -5.27 14.61
N PRO A 180 3.94 -5.26 14.48
CA PRO A 180 4.80 -4.56 15.42
C PRO A 180 4.72 -3.05 15.23
N LYS A 181 4.01 -2.36 16.13
CA LYS A 181 3.98 -0.89 16.20
C LYS A 181 5.34 -0.36 16.68
N ARG A 182 6.22 0.00 15.74
CA ARG A 182 7.61 0.42 16.04
C ARG A 182 7.72 1.76 16.80
N ILE A 183 6.71 2.64 16.77
CA ILE A 183 6.81 3.98 17.37
C ILE A 183 6.59 4.03 18.90
N THR A 184 6.06 2.97 19.51
CA THR A 184 5.72 2.99 20.95
C THR A 184 6.86 2.59 21.90
N ALA A 185 7.97 2.03 21.41
CA ALA A 185 9.01 1.47 22.29
C ALA A 185 10.03 2.50 22.83
N GLU A 186 10.13 3.70 22.26
CA GLU A 186 11.18 4.69 22.62
C GLU A 186 10.69 5.86 23.48
N ARG A 187 9.61 5.69 24.26
CA ARG A 187 9.11 6.72 25.20
C ARG A 187 9.22 6.34 26.68
N SER A 188 9.94 5.27 27.00
CA SER A 188 10.07 4.76 28.38
C SER A 188 11.48 4.88 28.95
N THR A 189 12.29 5.83 28.47
CA THR A 189 13.62 6.15 29.02
C THR A 189 13.74 7.64 29.22
#